data_AF-A0A9X1W3C6-F1
#
_entry.id   AF-A0A9X1W3C6-F1
#
_cell.length_a   1.000
_cell.length_b   1.000
_cell.length_c   1.000
_cell.angle_alpha   90.00
_cell.angle_beta   90.00
_cell.angle_gamma   90.00
#
_symmetry.space_group_name_H-M   'P 1'
#
loop_
_entity.id
_entity.type
_entity.pdbx_description
1 polymer ?
#
loop_
_entity_poly.entity_id
_entity_poly.type
_entity_poly.pdbx_seq_one_letter_code
_entity_poly.pdbx_strand_id
1 'polypeptide(L)'
;MSKEAQTIVTLLDQQYEQLLTDARCLVASYVDTSMKLYKKTGVKSVVAGVSIKQVSPNAYSIYWCKLVPLQGQKNKFAPLTIAKGNGKHKYPASSFEFVEYPYRHLVLQVEGRLAEIRRVASENRQLRRTLVAYEKKLSRYQALNHGDLYSAG
;
A
#
# COMPACT_ATOMS: atom_id res chain seq x y z
N MET A 1 20.61 -18.61 -6.44
CA MET A 1 20.20 -18.00 -5.16
C MET A 1 20.35 -19.05 -4.08
N SER A 2 20.93 -18.69 -2.94
CA SER A 2 21.08 -19.58 -1.78
C SER A 2 19.71 -20.02 -1.23
N LYS A 3 19.67 -21.17 -0.53
CA LYS A 3 18.43 -21.65 0.12
C LYS A 3 17.93 -20.66 1.17
N GLU A 4 18.84 -20.08 1.95
CA GLU A 4 18.53 -19.09 2.98
C GLU A 4 17.90 -17.82 2.38
N ALA A 5 18.50 -17.27 1.32
CA ALA A 5 17.93 -16.10 0.66
C ALA A 5 16.57 -16.40 0.01
N GLN A 6 16.38 -17.60 -0.54
CA GLN A 6 15.07 -18.02 -1.05
C GLN A 6 14.02 -18.02 0.07
N THR A 7 14.34 -18.56 1.24
CA THR A 7 13.44 -18.56 2.41
C THR A 7 13.09 -17.13 2.84
N ILE A 8 14.08 -16.25 2.95
CA ILE A 8 13.84 -14.85 3.35
C ILE A 8 12.97 -14.12 2.31
N VAL A 9 13.21 -14.31 1.01
CA VAL A 9 12.36 -13.74 -0.05
C VAL A 9 10.93 -14.24 0.06
N THR A 10 10.72 -15.53 0.32
CA THR A 10 9.37 -16.08 0.51
C THR A 10 8.66 -15.49 1.72
N LEU A 11 9.36 -15.31 2.85
CA LEU A 11 8.80 -14.66 4.04
C LEU A 11 8.43 -13.19 3.77
N LEU A 12 9.27 -12.46 3.03
CA LEU A 12 8.99 -11.10 2.63
C LEU A 12 7.75 -11.02 1.72
N ASP A 13 7.63 -11.94 0.76
CA ASP A 13 6.48 -12.01 -0.15
C ASP A 13 5.18 -12.32 0.63
N GLN A 14 5.21 -13.26 1.58
CA GLN A 14 4.06 -13.57 2.46
C GLN A 14 3.67 -12.37 3.32
N GLN A 15 4.64 -11.67 3.93
CA GLN A 15 4.35 -10.48 4.72
C GLN A 15 3.76 -9.36 3.83
N TYR A 16 4.23 -9.20 2.60
CA TYR A 16 3.71 -8.21 1.66
C TYR A 16 2.25 -8.50 1.27
N GLU A 17 1.90 -9.77 1.07
CA GLU A 17 0.53 -10.22 0.82
C GLU A 17 -0.38 -10.03 2.05
N GLN A 18 0.13 -10.30 3.25
CA GLN A 18 -0.61 -10.07 4.49
C GLN A 18 -0.95 -8.58 4.67
N LEU A 19 0.01 -7.69 4.42
CA LEU A 19 -0.20 -6.23 4.48
C LEU A 19 -1.29 -5.75 3.50
N LEU A 20 -1.37 -6.36 2.31
CA LEU A 20 -2.43 -6.07 1.35
C LEU A 20 -3.80 -6.55 1.85
N THR A 21 -3.84 -7.72 2.48
CA THR A 21 -5.07 -8.27 3.10
C THR A 21 -5.52 -7.38 4.24
N ASP A 22 -4.61 -6.97 5.12
CA ASP A 22 -4.89 -6.07 6.24
C ASP A 22 -5.44 -4.72 5.75
N ALA A 23 -4.87 -4.18 4.66
CA ALA A 23 -5.39 -2.97 4.04
C ALA A 23 -6.82 -3.14 3.53
N ARG A 24 -7.13 -4.26 2.86
CA ARG A 24 -8.49 -4.56 2.36
C ARG A 24 -9.49 -4.70 3.52
N CYS A 25 -9.11 -5.41 4.58
CA CYS A 25 -9.92 -5.56 5.78
C CYS A 25 -10.19 -4.22 6.46
N LEU A 26 -9.15 -3.38 6.58
CA LEU A 26 -9.27 -2.04 7.14
C LEU A 26 -10.21 -1.15 6.32
N VAL A 27 -10.13 -1.20 4.98
CA VAL A 27 -11.03 -0.46 4.09
C VAL A 27 -12.47 -0.94 4.23
N ALA A 28 -12.70 -2.24 4.30
CA ALA A 28 -14.04 -2.80 4.52
C ALA A 28 -14.63 -2.35 5.87
N SER A 29 -13.84 -2.41 6.94
CA SER A 29 -14.23 -1.93 8.27
C SER A 29 -14.52 -0.43 8.29
N TYR A 30 -13.73 0.36 7.58
CA TYR A 30 -13.96 1.80 7.41
C TYR A 30 -15.31 2.09 6.74
N VAL A 31 -15.64 1.38 5.66
CA VAL A 31 -16.92 1.55 4.96
C VAL A 31 -18.09 1.17 5.88
N ASP A 32 -18.03 0.03 6.54
CA ASP A 32 -19.07 -0.41 7.48
C ASP A 32 -19.26 0.60 8.62
N THR A 33 -18.17 1.07 9.22
CA THR A 33 -18.21 2.07 10.30
C THR A 33 -18.79 3.40 9.82
N SER A 34 -18.43 3.83 8.60
CA SER A 34 -18.97 5.05 7.99
C SER A 34 -20.48 4.94 7.75
N MET A 35 -20.96 3.78 7.28
CA MET A 35 -22.39 3.54 7.08
C MET A 35 -23.16 3.48 8.39
N LYS A 36 -22.59 2.88 9.44
CA LYS A 36 -23.18 2.90 10.80
C LYS A 36 -23.26 4.33 11.35
N LEU A 37 -22.22 5.14 11.12
CA LEU A 37 -22.19 6.54 11.53
C LEU A 37 -23.25 7.38 10.81
N TYR A 38 -23.44 7.15 9.51
CA TYR A 38 -24.51 7.77 8.74
C TYR A 38 -25.89 7.43 9.28
N LYS A 39 -26.18 6.14 9.51
CA LYS A 39 -27.46 5.70 10.09
C LYS A 39 -27.73 6.31 11.46
N LYS A 40 -26.69 6.54 12.27
CA LYS A 40 -26.81 7.11 13.62
C LYS A 40 -26.99 8.63 13.62
N THR A 41 -26.25 9.34 12.76
CA THR A 41 -26.14 10.81 12.84
C THR A 41 -26.94 11.56 11.78
N GLY A 42 -27.26 10.92 10.65
CA GLY A 42 -27.89 11.56 9.50
C GLY A 42 -27.01 12.59 8.77
N VAL A 43 -25.79 12.86 9.27
CA VAL A 43 -24.86 13.84 8.69
C VAL A 43 -24.43 13.36 7.31
N LYS A 44 -24.56 14.23 6.32
CA LYS A 44 -24.10 14.01 4.95
C LYS A 44 -22.78 14.73 4.75
N SER A 45 -21.73 13.97 4.42
CA SER A 45 -20.41 14.51 4.08
C SER A 45 -20.02 14.04 2.69
N VAL A 46 -19.13 14.77 2.04
CA VAL A 46 -18.38 14.22 0.90
C VAL A 46 -17.64 12.96 1.37
N VAL A 47 -17.71 11.90 0.56
CA VAL A 47 -17.11 10.61 0.89
C VAL A 47 -15.64 10.58 0.48
N ALA A 48 -14.78 10.32 1.46
CA ALA A 48 -13.40 9.92 1.21
C ALA A 48 -13.35 8.40 1.01
N GLY A 49 -13.02 7.94 -0.20
CA GLY A 49 -12.82 6.54 -0.52
C GLY A 49 -11.34 6.15 -0.46
N VAL A 50 -11.07 4.85 -0.29
CA VAL A 50 -9.73 4.28 -0.43
C VAL A 50 -9.71 3.40 -1.65
N SER A 51 -8.73 3.61 -2.53
CA SER A 51 -8.48 2.75 -3.67
C SER A 51 -7.18 1.98 -3.49
N ILE A 52 -7.24 0.69 -3.83
CA ILE A 52 -6.11 -0.23 -3.79
C ILE A 52 -5.91 -0.76 -5.21
N LYS A 53 -4.80 -0.37 -5.85
CA LYS A 53 -4.42 -0.84 -7.19
C LYS A 53 -3.25 -1.80 -7.07
N GLN A 54 -3.44 -3.06 -7.45
CA GLN A 54 -2.39 -4.07 -7.51
C GLN A 54 -1.98 -4.26 -8.97
N VAL A 55 -0.71 -4.02 -9.29
CA VAL A 55 -0.17 -4.18 -10.67
C VAL A 55 0.59 -5.50 -10.83
N SER A 56 1.04 -6.09 -9.72
CA SER A 56 1.65 -7.42 -9.67
C SER A 56 1.56 -7.94 -8.21
N PRO A 57 1.84 -9.23 -7.94
CA PRO A 57 1.86 -9.76 -6.58
C PRO A 57 2.67 -8.89 -5.60
N ASN A 58 3.84 -8.40 -6.05
CA ASN A 58 4.78 -7.61 -5.24
C ASN A 58 4.77 -6.11 -5.54
N ALA A 59 3.69 -5.60 -6.12
CA ALA A 59 3.51 -4.18 -6.31
C ALA A 59 2.03 -3.79 -6.26
N TYR A 60 1.68 -3.08 -5.20
CA TYR A 60 0.40 -2.39 -5.08
C TYR A 60 0.58 -0.93 -4.64
N SER A 61 -0.49 -0.16 -4.77
CA SER A 61 -0.59 1.22 -4.32
C SER A 61 -1.92 1.42 -3.62
N ILE A 62 -1.86 2.07 -2.45
CA ILE A 62 -3.03 2.44 -1.64
C ILE A 62 -3.09 3.96 -1.62
N TYR A 63 -4.20 4.54 -2.08
CA TYR A 63 -4.40 5.98 -2.15
C TYR A 63 -5.81 6.36 -1.75
N TRP A 64 -5.95 7.57 -1.23
CA TRP A 64 -7.27 8.15 -0.97
C TRP A 64 -7.82 8.81 -2.22
N CYS A 65 -9.14 8.77 -2.37
CA CYS A 65 -9.89 9.50 -3.38
C CYS A 65 -11.09 10.22 -2.75
N LYS A 66 -11.45 11.36 -3.31
CA LYS A 66 -12.72 12.04 -3.07
C LYS A 66 -13.74 11.45 -4.04
N LEU A 67 -14.86 10.93 -3.55
CA LEU A 67 -15.94 10.48 -4.41
C LEU A 67 -16.81 11.69 -4.79
N VAL A 68 -16.79 12.06 -6.06
CA VAL A 68 -17.57 13.18 -6.59
C VAL A 68 -18.74 12.66 -7.43
N PRO A 69 -19.95 13.21 -7.30
CA PRO A 69 -21.09 12.78 -8.11
C PRO A 69 -20.82 13.07 -9.60
N LEU A 70 -21.17 12.12 -10.47
CA LEU A 70 -21.10 12.32 -11.91
C LEU A 70 -22.30 13.15 -12.36
N GLN A 71 -22.03 14.28 -13.03
CA GLN A 71 -23.06 15.21 -13.49
C GLN A 71 -24.04 14.48 -14.43
N GLY A 72 -25.34 14.64 -14.18
CA GLY A 72 -26.40 14.01 -14.96
C GLY A 72 -26.66 12.53 -14.66
N GLN A 73 -25.96 11.91 -13.70
CA GLN A 73 -26.15 10.49 -13.36
C GLN A 73 -26.46 10.30 -11.87
N LYS A 74 -27.70 9.89 -11.55
CA LYS A 74 -28.10 9.56 -10.17
C LYS A 74 -27.27 8.37 -9.65
N ASN A 75 -26.81 8.47 -8.40
CA ASN A 75 -26.09 7.42 -7.66
C ASN A 75 -24.77 6.95 -8.28
N LYS A 76 -24.18 7.70 -9.22
CA LYS A 76 -22.86 7.41 -9.77
C LYS A 76 -21.84 8.41 -9.30
N PHE A 77 -20.70 7.91 -8.85
CA PHE A 77 -19.61 8.71 -8.32
C PHE A 77 -18.30 8.36 -9.04
N ALA A 78 -17.50 9.38 -9.33
CA ALA A 78 -16.15 9.21 -9.84
C ALA A 78 -15.13 9.38 -8.71
N PRO A 79 -14.10 8.53 -8.63
CA PRO A 79 -12.99 8.73 -7.71
C PRO A 79 -12.05 9.81 -8.24
N LEU A 80 -11.92 10.91 -7.51
CA LEU A 80 -10.89 11.92 -7.73
C LEU A 80 -9.74 11.67 -6.77
N THR A 81 -8.58 11.26 -7.27
CA THR A 81 -7.40 10.97 -6.44
C THR A 81 -6.99 12.20 -5.62
N ILE A 82 -6.77 12.00 -4.32
CA ILE A 82 -6.25 13.05 -3.44
C ILE A 82 -4.73 13.07 -3.56
N ALA A 83 -4.17 14.26 -3.75
CA ALA A 83 -2.72 14.44 -3.75
C ALA A 83 -2.17 14.27 -2.32
N LYS A 84 -1.14 13.41 -2.17
CA LYS A 84 -0.45 13.21 -0.90
C LYS A 84 0.50 14.37 -0.53
N GLY A 85 0.77 15.26 -1.49
CA GLY A 85 1.77 16.33 -1.35
C GLY A 85 3.16 15.77 -1.03
N ASN A 86 3.85 16.41 -0.09
CA ASN A 86 5.20 16.01 0.36
C ASN A 86 5.20 14.79 1.29
N GLY A 87 4.03 14.24 1.65
CA GLY A 87 3.95 13.06 2.50
C GLY A 87 4.47 11.82 1.77
N LYS A 88 5.43 11.11 2.35
CA LYS A 88 5.96 9.86 1.75
C LYS A 88 4.93 8.72 1.85
N HIS A 89 4.53 8.38 3.08
CA HIS A 89 3.58 7.30 3.36
C HIS A 89 2.24 7.78 3.92
N LYS A 90 2.20 8.99 4.50
CA LYS A 90 1.03 9.56 5.18
C LYS A 90 0.49 10.79 4.45
N TYR A 91 -0.82 10.88 4.35
CA TYR A 91 -1.52 12.08 3.91
C TYR A 91 -1.63 13.08 5.06
N PRO A 92 -1.36 14.39 4.85
CA PRO A 92 -1.57 15.40 5.88
C PRO A 92 -3.07 15.54 6.21
N ALA A 93 -3.38 15.99 7.43
CA ALA A 93 -4.78 16.15 7.85
C ALA A 93 -5.56 17.19 7.01
N SER A 94 -4.85 18.13 6.39
CA SER A 94 -5.41 19.11 5.46
C SER A 94 -5.92 18.48 4.16
N SER A 95 -5.39 17.33 3.75
CA SER A 95 -5.89 16.57 2.60
C SER A 95 -7.33 16.10 2.77
N PHE A 96 -7.89 16.14 3.98
CA PHE A 96 -9.23 15.66 4.31
C PHE A 96 -10.15 16.77 4.84
N GLU A 97 -9.81 18.04 4.62
CA GLU A 97 -10.64 19.19 5.08
C GLU A 97 -12.04 19.23 4.47
N PHE A 98 -12.21 18.62 3.29
CA PHE A 98 -13.53 18.51 2.64
C PHE A 98 -14.46 17.48 3.31
N VAL A 99 -13.97 16.71 4.28
CA VAL A 99 -14.77 15.74 5.03
C VAL A 99 -15.27 16.41 6.31
N GLU A 100 -16.56 16.34 6.55
CA GLU A 100 -17.17 16.94 7.75
C GLU A 100 -16.99 16.04 8.99
N TYR A 101 -17.08 16.65 10.16
CA TYR A 101 -17.21 15.91 11.41
C TYR A 101 -18.58 15.21 11.45
N PRO A 102 -18.70 13.96 11.96
CA PRO A 102 -17.68 13.13 12.61
C PRO A 102 -16.81 12.28 11.67
N TYR A 103 -17.11 12.22 10.37
CA TYR A 103 -16.40 11.35 9.42
C TYR A 103 -14.92 11.70 9.28
N ARG A 104 -14.55 12.98 9.38
CA ARG A 104 -13.15 13.40 9.31
C ARG A 104 -12.29 12.72 10.37
N HIS A 105 -12.82 12.54 11.57
CA HIS A 105 -12.10 11.85 12.65
C HIS A 105 -11.82 10.38 12.28
N LEU A 106 -12.84 9.68 11.76
CA LEU A 106 -12.70 8.31 11.29
C LEU A 106 -11.68 8.20 10.14
N VAL A 107 -11.74 9.11 9.16
CA VAL A 107 -10.78 9.16 8.04
C VAL A 107 -9.34 9.30 8.54
N LEU A 108 -9.09 10.20 9.50
CA LEU A 108 -7.75 10.42 10.04
C LEU A 108 -7.24 9.21 10.84
N GLN A 109 -8.11 8.51 11.58
CA GLN A 109 -7.75 7.26 12.25
C GLN A 109 -7.35 6.16 11.26
N VAL A 110 -8.16 5.97 10.21
CA VAL A 110 -7.90 4.98 9.16
C VAL A 110 -6.62 5.32 8.39
N GLU A 111 -6.40 6.59 8.06
CA GLU A 111 -5.17 7.02 7.40
C GLU A 111 -3.93 6.77 8.25
N GLY A 112 -4.01 6.92 9.58
CA GLY A 112 -2.90 6.55 10.47
C GLY A 112 -2.46 5.09 10.28
N ARG A 113 -3.42 4.17 10.19
CA ARG A 113 -3.14 2.74 9.96
C ARG A 113 -2.70 2.44 8.54
N LEU A 114 -3.32 3.06 7.53
CA LEU A 114 -2.92 2.89 6.13
C LEU A 114 -1.51 3.44 5.88
N ALA A 115 -1.13 4.55 6.52
CA ALA A 115 0.21 5.09 6.43
C ALA A 115 1.27 4.10 6.94
N GLU A 116 0.98 3.41 8.04
CA GLU A 116 1.85 2.38 8.58
C GLU A 116 1.96 1.18 7.63
N ILE A 117 0.83 0.68 7.12
CA ILE A 117 0.84 -0.39 6.09
C ILE A 117 1.69 0.03 4.88
N ARG A 118 1.54 1.26 4.37
CA ARG A 118 2.33 1.78 3.25
C ARG A 118 3.82 1.86 3.59
N ARG A 119 4.18 2.17 4.84
CA ARG A 119 5.57 2.25 5.31
C ARG A 119 6.20 0.85 5.31
N VAL A 120 5.58 -0.10 6.01
CA VAL A 120 6.08 -1.48 6.12
C VAL A 120 6.15 -2.15 4.74
N ALA A 121 5.14 -1.95 3.89
CA ALA A 121 5.15 -2.48 2.53
C ALA A 121 6.31 -1.94 1.68
N SER A 122 6.63 -0.64 1.83
CA SER A 122 7.76 -0.02 1.14
C SER A 122 9.10 -0.60 1.62
N GLU A 123 9.26 -0.77 2.94
CA GLU A 123 10.46 -1.34 3.55
C GLU A 123 10.66 -2.80 3.13
N ASN A 124 9.60 -3.61 3.23
CA ASN A 124 9.59 -5.01 2.79
C ASN A 124 10.02 -5.13 1.30
N ARG A 125 9.41 -4.33 0.42
CA ARG A 125 9.77 -4.32 -1.01
C ARG A 125 11.21 -3.85 -1.25
N GLN A 126 11.74 -2.96 -0.43
CA GLN A 126 13.13 -2.52 -0.52
C GLN A 126 14.10 -3.62 -0.07
N LEU A 127 13.83 -4.28 1.06
CA LEU A 127 14.63 -5.42 1.55
C LEU A 127 14.66 -6.55 0.52
N ARG A 128 13.49 -6.92 -0.02
CA ARG A 128 13.37 -7.96 -1.04
C ARG A 128 14.22 -7.65 -2.28
N ARG A 129 14.11 -6.44 -2.82
CA ARG A 129 14.89 -6.01 -4.01
C ARG A 129 16.40 -6.04 -3.72
N THR A 130 16.78 -5.60 -2.54
CA THR A 130 18.18 -5.54 -2.10
C THR A 130 18.76 -6.94 -2.01
N LEU A 131 18.08 -7.86 -1.32
CA LEU A 131 18.51 -9.26 -1.17
C LEU A 131 18.66 -9.97 -2.53
N VAL A 132 17.66 -9.84 -3.42
CA VAL A 132 17.72 -10.45 -4.76
C VAL A 132 18.89 -9.89 -5.58
N ALA A 133 19.17 -8.59 -5.47
CA ALA A 133 20.30 -7.98 -6.16
C ALA A 133 21.65 -8.46 -5.62
N TYR A 134 21.77 -8.58 -4.29
CA TYR A 134 22.98 -9.10 -3.64
C TYR A 134 23.25 -10.54 -4.03
N GLU A 135 22.25 -11.42 -3.99
CA GLU A 135 22.37 -12.82 -4.41
C GLU A 135 22.80 -12.95 -5.87
N LYS A 136 22.22 -12.14 -6.76
CA LYS A 136 22.62 -12.10 -8.18
C LYS A 136 24.08 -11.66 -8.34
N LYS A 137 24.52 -10.67 -7.55
CA LYS A 137 25.91 -10.18 -7.56
C LYS A 137 26.86 -11.25 -7.03
N LEU A 138 26.52 -11.94 -5.94
CA LEU A 138 27.31 -13.02 -5.36
C LEU A 138 27.47 -14.20 -6.33
N SER A 139 26.38 -14.65 -6.95
CA SER A 139 26.43 -15.74 -7.94
C SER A 139 27.35 -15.40 -9.13
N ARG A 140 27.39 -14.13 -9.57
CA ARG A 140 28.31 -13.68 -10.62
C ARG A 140 29.77 -13.75 -10.18
N TYR A 141 30.09 -13.31 -8.96
CA TYR A 141 31.46 -13.40 -8.45
C TYR A 141 31.93 -14.85 -8.29
N GLN A 142 31.06 -15.73 -7.78
CA GLN A 142 31.39 -17.15 -7.65
C GLN A 142 31.66 -17.77 -9.03
N ALA A 143 30.85 -17.46 -10.05
CA ALA A 143 31.08 -17.94 -11.41
C ALA A 143 32.41 -17.46 -12.02
N LEU A 144 32.84 -16.23 -11.71
CA LEU A 144 34.12 -15.68 -12.17
C LEU A 144 35.32 -16.33 -11.46
N ASN A 145 35.23 -16.58 -10.15
CA ASN A 145 36.30 -17.22 -9.37
C ASN A 145 36.54 -18.70 -9.75
N HIS A 146 35.60 -19.34 -10.44
CA HIS A 146 35.76 -20.70 -10.96
C HIS A 146 36.24 -20.75 -12.42
N GLY A 147 36.47 -19.59 -13.07
CA GLY A 147 36.90 -19.49 -14.47
C GLY A 147 38.41 -19.51 -14.72
N ASP A 148 39.25 -19.22 -13.72
CA ASP A 148 40.68 -18.91 -13.93
C ASP A 148 41.69 -19.92 -13.33
N LEU A 149 41.26 -21.10 -12.88
CA LEU A 149 42.17 -22.09 -12.24
C LEU A 149 42.40 -23.39 -13.01
N TYR A 150 41.87 -23.55 -14.21
CA TYR A 150 42.13 -24.73 -15.05
C TYR A 150 42.37 -24.34 -16.50
N SER A 151 43.50 -23.69 -16.77
CA SER A 151 44.10 -23.56 -18.12
C SER A 151 45.60 -23.24 -18.03
N ALA A 152 46.37 -24.04 -17.31
CA ALA A 152 47.83 -24.20 -17.49
C ALA A 152 48.36 -25.26 -16.51
N GLY A 153 48.74 -26.41 -17.05
CA GLY A 153 49.35 -27.52 -16.31
C GLY A 153 49.37 -28.76 -17.19
#